data_AF-A0A959VRN8-F1
#
_entry.id   AF-A0A959VRN8-F1
#
_cell.length_a   1.000
_cell.length_b   1.000
_cell.length_c   1.000
_cell.angle_alpha   90.00
_cell.angle_beta   90.00
_cell.angle_gamma   90.00
#
_symmetry.space_group_name_H-M   'P 1'
#
loop_
_entity.id
_entity.type
_entity.pdbx_description
1 polymer ?
#
loop_
_entity_poly.entity_id
_entity_poly.type
_entity_poly.pdbx_seq_one_letter_code
_entity_poly.pdbx_strand_id
1 'polypeptide(L)'
;MAFDATNQEMVLFGGLTEAGVRLGDTWTWDGDNWTEQSPAHSPSPRAAAQMAFDEASGQMVLVGGQTTAGGSSETWTWDGSDWTELSPPNPAPVAFNPSLVYDPVSETVLLFGGMSTGGSAQNWTWSWNGATWTQLSPATSPPARYGTAMAYDPVNGKVVLFGGVGDSGGYRDTWTWDGTTWTEQFPAHMPTPIAATSMAYSPATGSLIMPSGWVSPGTGAGTWSWDGSDWSLLSTFASPPARFSAAMQLDETSGKILLFGGLTFDGSALGDTWTFGTQNNQAPTATISDPPDGLTYRLGDVVPVHFSCSAAPDGPPLTSCIGSDGADSQVVTSGLLDTSSLGAHDYSVTATATDGQTGTAGISYQVDRYMTTVFAHSVKSSAVLG
;
A
#
# COMPACT_ATOMS: atom_id res chain seq x y z
N MET A 1 -4.42 -9.17 9.39
CA MET A 1 -3.04 -8.69 9.21
C MET A 1 -2.82 -7.56 10.19
N ALA A 2 -1.64 -7.46 10.78
CA ALA A 2 -1.21 -6.31 11.56
C ALA A 2 0.33 -6.24 11.54
N PHE A 3 0.88 -5.07 11.88
CA PHE A 3 2.32 -4.81 11.91
C PHE A 3 2.87 -5.16 13.29
N ASP A 4 3.84 -6.06 13.34
CA ASP A 4 4.60 -6.38 14.55
C ASP A 4 5.76 -5.39 14.68
N ALA A 5 5.60 -4.40 15.55
CA ALA A 5 6.60 -3.36 15.74
C ALA A 5 7.87 -3.86 16.46
N THR A 6 7.81 -4.99 17.16
CA THR A 6 8.98 -5.60 17.81
C THR A 6 9.90 -6.23 16.76
N ASN A 7 9.31 -6.97 15.83
CA ASN A 7 10.05 -7.69 14.78
C ASN A 7 10.16 -6.92 13.46
N GLN A 8 9.49 -5.76 13.35
CA GLN A 8 9.47 -4.88 12.18
C GLN A 8 8.92 -5.56 10.91
N GLU A 9 7.89 -6.37 11.05
CA GLU A 9 7.28 -7.14 9.96
C GLU A 9 5.76 -7.11 9.99
N MET A 10 5.10 -7.29 8.85
CA MET A 10 3.65 -7.56 8.86
C MET A 10 3.40 -9.03 9.07
N VAL A 11 2.42 -9.36 9.90
CA VAL A 11 1.94 -10.73 10.09
C VAL A 11 0.54 -10.86 9.49
N LEU A 12 0.38 -11.85 8.62
CA LEU A 12 -0.89 -12.27 8.03
C LEU A 12 -1.20 -13.71 8.44
N PHE A 13 -2.48 -13.97 8.77
CA PHE A 13 -2.93 -15.29 9.13
C PHE A 13 -4.27 -15.62 8.45
N GLY A 14 -4.32 -16.82 7.86
CA GLY A 14 -5.54 -17.42 7.34
C GLY A 14 -6.19 -16.66 6.19
N GLY A 15 -7.52 -16.61 6.17
CA GLY A 15 -8.32 -16.08 5.06
C GLY A 15 -9.08 -17.16 4.29
N LEU A 16 -9.40 -16.88 3.03
CA LEU A 16 -10.15 -17.77 2.14
C LEU A 16 -9.45 -17.88 0.79
N THR A 17 -9.44 -19.08 0.22
CA THR A 17 -9.16 -19.25 -1.20
C THR A 17 -10.38 -18.83 -2.04
N GLU A 18 -10.19 -18.72 -3.35
CA GLU A 18 -11.29 -18.49 -4.31
C GLU A 18 -12.36 -19.58 -4.23
N ALA A 19 -11.98 -20.82 -3.88
CA ALA A 19 -12.92 -21.92 -3.66
C ALA A 19 -13.65 -21.86 -2.30
N GLY A 20 -13.45 -20.79 -1.52
CA GLY A 20 -14.02 -20.61 -0.19
C GLY A 20 -13.39 -21.50 0.90
N VAL A 21 -12.22 -22.09 0.62
CA VAL A 21 -11.50 -22.92 1.59
C VAL A 21 -10.79 -22.01 2.58
N ARG A 22 -10.96 -22.29 3.87
CA ARG A 22 -10.31 -21.53 4.95
C ARG A 22 -8.84 -21.91 5.05
N LEU A 23 -8.01 -20.89 5.14
CA LEU A 23 -6.58 -21.01 5.29
C LEU A 23 -6.18 -20.86 6.76
N GLY A 24 -5.06 -21.45 7.15
CA GLY A 24 -4.50 -21.40 8.50
C GLY A 24 -2.98 -21.30 8.48
N ASP A 25 -2.44 -20.84 7.35
CA ASP A 25 -1.05 -20.48 7.16
C ASP A 25 -0.75 -19.12 7.79
N THR A 26 0.51 -18.94 8.19
CA THR A 26 1.04 -17.69 8.72
C THR A 26 2.06 -17.17 7.73
N TRP A 27 1.95 -15.90 7.36
CA TRP A 27 2.86 -15.24 6.43
C TRP A 27 3.43 -13.97 7.06
N THR A 28 4.72 -13.72 6.85
CA THR A 28 5.40 -12.49 7.26
C THR A 28 5.84 -11.69 6.04
N TRP A 29 5.77 -10.37 6.12
CA TRP A 29 6.30 -9.45 5.10
C TRP A 29 7.39 -8.56 5.69
N ASP A 30 8.56 -8.57 5.07
CA ASP A 30 9.77 -7.85 5.52
C ASP A 30 9.92 -6.43 4.94
N GLY A 31 8.94 -5.97 4.16
CA GLY A 31 9.01 -4.72 3.39
C GLY A 31 9.06 -4.95 1.88
N ASP A 32 9.57 -6.11 1.44
CA ASP A 32 9.79 -6.44 0.02
C ASP A 32 9.23 -7.82 -0.38
N ASN A 33 9.19 -8.80 0.52
CA ASN A 33 8.82 -10.18 0.21
C ASN A 33 7.94 -10.83 1.27
N TRP A 34 6.99 -11.66 0.81
CA TRP A 34 6.20 -12.54 1.65
C TRP A 34 6.94 -13.85 1.91
N THR A 35 7.05 -14.25 3.17
CA THR A 35 7.63 -15.52 3.60
C THR A 35 6.60 -16.32 4.39
N GLU A 36 6.36 -17.58 4.00
CA GLU A 36 5.49 -18.49 4.76
C GLU A 36 6.22 -18.99 6.00
N GLN A 37 5.58 -18.87 7.15
CA GLN A 37 6.09 -19.33 8.44
C GLN A 37 5.51 -20.71 8.79
N SER A 38 6.28 -21.50 9.54
CA SER A 38 5.88 -22.85 9.99
C SER A 38 5.94 -22.97 11.52
N PRO A 39 5.05 -22.27 12.25
CA PRO A 39 5.04 -22.32 13.71
C PRO A 39 4.63 -23.71 14.22
N ALA A 40 5.08 -24.06 15.43
CA ALA A 40 4.80 -25.37 16.03
C ALA A 40 3.32 -25.50 16.44
N HIS A 41 2.71 -24.38 16.81
CA HIS A 41 1.31 -24.23 17.14
C HIS A 41 0.68 -23.18 16.22
N SER A 42 -0.61 -23.35 15.93
CA SER A 42 -1.32 -22.45 15.03
C SER A 42 -2.82 -22.46 15.34
N PRO A 43 -3.52 -21.33 15.19
CA PRO A 43 -4.97 -21.33 15.19
C PRO A 43 -5.50 -22.26 14.09
N SER A 44 -6.70 -22.82 14.29
CA SER A 44 -7.35 -23.57 13.22
C SER A 44 -7.64 -22.67 11.99
N PRO A 45 -7.68 -23.23 10.76
CA PRO A 45 -7.96 -22.46 9.56
C PRO A 45 -9.25 -21.64 9.67
N ARG A 46 -9.14 -20.33 9.40
CA ARG A 46 -10.23 -19.38 9.61
C ARG A 46 -10.16 -18.16 8.71
N ALA A 47 -11.31 -17.52 8.54
CA ALA A 47 -11.44 -16.24 7.87
C ALA A 47 -12.15 -15.23 8.79
N ALA A 48 -12.11 -13.95 8.45
CA ALA A 48 -12.80 -12.90 9.22
C ALA A 48 -12.38 -12.80 10.71
N ALA A 49 -11.23 -13.39 11.06
CA ALA A 49 -10.51 -13.07 12.29
C ALA A 49 -9.88 -11.69 12.14
N GLN A 50 -9.64 -11.02 13.27
CA GLN A 50 -8.96 -9.74 13.29
C GLN A 50 -7.67 -9.84 14.09
N MET A 51 -6.70 -9.02 13.72
CA MET A 51 -5.40 -8.95 14.37
C MET A 51 -5.09 -7.51 14.74
N ALA A 52 -4.46 -7.30 15.89
CA ALA A 52 -3.85 -6.04 16.27
C ALA A 52 -2.59 -6.31 17.08
N PHE A 53 -1.58 -5.46 16.92
CA PHE A 53 -0.38 -5.51 17.74
C PHE A 53 -0.60 -4.69 19.01
N ASP A 54 -0.44 -5.32 20.16
CA ASP A 54 -0.50 -4.66 21.46
C ASP A 54 0.90 -4.16 21.81
N GLU A 55 1.17 -2.87 21.52
CA GLU A 55 2.49 -2.28 21.73
C GLU A 55 2.93 -2.29 23.20
N ALA A 56 1.98 -2.26 24.14
CA ALA A 56 2.28 -2.27 25.57
C ALA A 56 2.82 -3.62 26.04
N SER A 57 2.31 -4.72 25.49
CA SER A 57 2.79 -6.07 25.81
C SER A 57 3.82 -6.60 24.81
N GLY A 58 3.96 -5.96 23.64
CA GLY A 58 4.82 -6.41 22.55
C GLY A 58 4.31 -7.69 21.87
N GLN A 59 3.00 -7.95 21.92
CA GLN A 59 2.39 -9.17 21.40
C GLN A 59 1.36 -8.87 20.32
N MET A 60 1.35 -9.70 19.28
CA MET A 60 0.29 -9.68 18.28
C MET A 60 -0.91 -10.48 18.80
N VAL A 61 -2.10 -9.90 18.81
CA VAL A 61 -3.33 -10.55 19.26
C VAL A 61 -4.21 -10.86 18.05
N LEU A 62 -4.67 -12.11 17.93
CA LEU A 62 -5.69 -12.55 16.98
C LEU A 62 -6.96 -12.94 17.72
N VAL A 63 -8.10 -12.45 17.26
CA VAL A 63 -9.40 -12.73 17.90
C VAL A 63 -10.40 -13.32 16.90
N GLY A 64 -11.02 -14.39 17.37
CA GLY A 64 -12.17 -15.04 16.77
C GLY A 64 -11.89 -15.54 15.36
N GLY A 65 -12.83 -15.24 14.46
CA GLY A 65 -12.86 -15.75 13.12
C GLY A 65 -13.82 -16.92 12.94
N GLN A 66 -14.11 -17.15 11.68
CA GLN A 66 -14.98 -18.19 11.22
C GLN A 66 -14.10 -19.41 10.91
N THR A 67 -14.30 -20.54 11.59
CA THR A 67 -13.65 -21.85 11.35
C THR A 67 -14.63 -22.86 10.70
N THR A 68 -14.16 -24.02 10.25
CA THR A 68 -15.05 -25.08 9.72
C THR A 68 -16.09 -25.57 10.73
N ALA A 69 -15.85 -25.39 12.02
CA ALA A 69 -16.78 -25.73 13.10
C ALA A 69 -17.81 -24.62 13.39
N GLY A 70 -17.66 -23.43 12.82
CA GLY A 70 -18.51 -22.27 13.05
C GLY A 70 -17.72 -21.02 13.46
N GLY A 71 -18.41 -20.03 14.01
CA GLY A 71 -17.77 -18.85 14.58
C GLY A 71 -17.01 -19.22 15.87
N SER A 72 -15.76 -18.78 15.99
CA SER A 72 -14.92 -18.98 17.18
C SER A 72 -14.71 -17.66 17.90
N SER A 73 -14.63 -17.69 19.23
CA SER A 73 -14.28 -16.53 20.08
C SER A 73 -12.93 -16.71 20.76
N GLU A 74 -12.08 -17.59 20.22
CA GLU A 74 -10.73 -17.83 20.72
C GLU A 74 -9.88 -16.56 20.63
N THR A 75 -8.95 -16.42 21.58
CA THR A 75 -7.90 -15.40 21.57
C THR A 75 -6.56 -16.09 21.42
N TRP A 76 -5.78 -15.69 20.43
CA TRP A 76 -4.45 -16.22 20.16
C TRP A 76 -3.44 -15.07 20.22
N THR A 77 -2.23 -15.35 20.70
CA THR A 77 -1.12 -14.40 20.63
C THR A 77 0.03 -14.97 19.82
N TRP A 78 0.68 -14.11 19.04
CA TRP A 78 1.91 -14.39 18.31
C TRP A 78 3.07 -13.61 18.92
N ASP A 79 4.19 -14.29 19.15
CA ASP A 79 5.38 -13.75 19.83
C ASP A 79 6.55 -13.44 18.88
N GLY A 80 6.33 -13.53 17.56
CA GLY A 80 7.37 -13.46 16.54
C GLY A 80 7.78 -14.84 15.99
N SER A 81 7.38 -15.93 16.63
CA SER A 81 7.81 -17.29 16.23
C SER A 81 6.73 -18.36 16.32
N ASP A 82 5.84 -18.28 17.31
CA ASP A 82 4.82 -19.31 17.54
C ASP A 82 3.49 -18.70 18.01
N TRP A 83 2.40 -19.40 17.75
CA TRP A 83 1.08 -19.01 18.22
C TRP A 83 0.76 -19.67 19.56
N THR A 84 0.25 -18.89 20.51
CA THR A 84 -0.24 -19.41 21.79
C THR A 84 -1.73 -19.13 21.93
N GLU A 85 -2.53 -20.17 22.13
CA GLU A 85 -3.95 -20.00 22.49
C GLU A 85 -4.07 -19.53 23.93
N LEU A 86 -4.78 -18.43 24.13
CA LEU A 86 -5.07 -17.92 25.46
C LEU A 86 -6.46 -18.34 25.91
N SER A 87 -6.59 -18.63 27.20
CA SER A 87 -7.87 -18.86 27.89
C SER A 87 -8.12 -17.73 28.89
N PRO A 88 -8.40 -16.49 28.42
CA PRO A 88 -8.66 -15.39 29.33
C PRO A 88 -9.92 -15.68 30.17
N PRO A 89 -9.94 -15.32 31.47
CA PRO A 89 -11.08 -15.58 32.36
C PRO A 89 -12.41 -15.01 31.87
N ASN A 90 -12.34 -13.95 31.07
CA ASN A 90 -13.47 -13.29 30.44
C ASN A 90 -13.14 -13.15 28.94
N PRO A 91 -13.46 -14.14 28.09
CA PRO A 91 -13.20 -14.04 26.66
C PRO A 91 -14.20 -13.07 26.02
N ALA A 92 -13.75 -12.28 25.05
CA ALA A 92 -14.66 -11.47 24.25
C ALA A 92 -15.61 -12.40 23.46
N PRO A 93 -16.94 -12.30 23.63
CA PRO A 93 -17.91 -13.25 23.02
C PRO A 93 -18.16 -12.98 21.52
N VAL A 94 -17.19 -12.40 20.82
CA VAL A 94 -17.29 -12.04 19.40
C VAL A 94 -16.72 -13.15 18.55
N ALA A 95 -17.49 -13.56 17.55
CA ALA A 95 -17.19 -14.68 16.68
C ALA A 95 -16.41 -14.27 15.44
N PHE A 96 -16.83 -13.25 14.69
CA PHE A 96 -16.12 -12.86 13.46
C PHE A 96 -16.49 -11.46 12.97
N ASN A 97 -15.62 -10.89 12.14
CA ASN A 97 -15.68 -9.51 11.65
C ASN A 97 -15.84 -8.42 12.75
N PRO A 98 -15.19 -8.53 13.95
CA PRO A 98 -15.01 -7.33 14.76
C PRO A 98 -14.13 -6.31 14.02
N SER A 99 -13.94 -5.15 14.62
CA SER A 99 -12.75 -4.32 14.35
C SER A 99 -11.86 -4.31 15.58
N LEU A 100 -10.55 -4.43 15.37
CA LEU A 100 -9.53 -4.32 16.41
C LEU A 100 -8.54 -3.21 16.07
N VAL A 101 -8.11 -2.46 17.07
CA VAL A 101 -7.02 -1.48 16.93
C VAL A 101 -6.32 -1.31 18.27
N TYR A 102 -5.03 -1.00 18.27
CA TYR A 102 -4.36 -0.53 19.48
C TYR A 102 -4.73 0.93 19.74
N ASP A 103 -5.13 1.24 20.97
CA ASP A 103 -5.42 2.58 21.45
C ASP A 103 -4.29 3.02 22.40
N PRO A 104 -3.31 3.82 21.94
CA PRO A 104 -2.20 4.25 22.78
C PRO A 104 -2.61 5.24 23.88
N VAL A 105 -3.84 5.78 23.85
CA VAL A 105 -4.35 6.64 24.94
C VAL A 105 -4.69 5.80 26.16
N SER A 106 -5.27 4.62 25.95
CA SER A 106 -5.62 3.68 27.01
C SER A 106 -4.57 2.58 27.22
N GLU A 107 -3.57 2.47 26.34
CA GLU A 107 -2.57 1.40 26.29
C GLU A 107 -3.23 0.01 26.22
N THR A 108 -4.32 -0.10 25.43
CA THR A 108 -5.06 -1.36 25.26
C THR A 108 -5.42 -1.62 23.80
N VAL A 109 -5.65 -2.88 23.45
CA VAL A 109 -6.31 -3.22 22.18
C VAL A 109 -7.81 -3.05 22.35
N LEU A 110 -8.40 -2.13 21.58
CA LEU A 110 -9.82 -1.87 21.52
C LEU A 110 -10.48 -2.78 20.48
N LEU A 111 -11.54 -3.46 20.89
CA LEU A 111 -12.42 -4.21 20.04
C LEU A 111 -13.78 -3.54 19.97
N PHE A 112 -14.33 -3.40 18.77
CA PHE A 112 -15.70 -2.94 18.57
C PHE A 112 -16.48 -3.86 17.63
N GLY A 113 -17.75 -4.10 18.00
CA GLY A 113 -18.75 -4.74 17.15
C GLY A 113 -18.44 -6.19 16.78
N GLY A 114 -18.81 -6.58 15.57
CA GLY A 114 -18.69 -7.94 15.06
C GLY A 114 -19.95 -8.77 15.26
N MET A 115 -19.92 -10.00 14.74
CA MET A 115 -20.98 -10.99 14.93
C MET A 115 -20.71 -11.82 16.18
N SER A 116 -21.70 -12.00 17.05
CA SER A 116 -21.60 -12.91 18.20
C SER A 116 -21.60 -14.38 17.77
N THR A 117 -21.23 -15.28 18.68
CA THR A 117 -21.37 -16.74 18.48
C THR A 117 -22.83 -17.17 18.27
N GLY A 118 -23.79 -16.35 18.73
CA GLY A 118 -25.22 -16.53 18.48
C GLY A 118 -25.70 -15.99 17.12
N GLY A 119 -24.82 -15.45 16.28
CA GLY A 119 -25.14 -15.00 14.92
C GLY A 119 -25.81 -13.63 14.82
N SER A 120 -25.62 -12.75 15.81
CA SER A 120 -26.18 -11.39 15.82
C SER A 120 -25.08 -10.34 15.84
N ALA A 121 -25.27 -9.26 15.07
CA ALA A 121 -24.38 -8.10 15.10
C ALA A 121 -24.39 -7.45 16.49
N GLN A 122 -23.25 -6.97 16.94
CA GLN A 122 -23.07 -6.39 18.28
C GLN A 122 -22.60 -4.95 18.20
N ASN A 123 -22.88 -4.19 19.26
CA ASN A 123 -22.32 -2.84 19.50
C ASN A 123 -21.40 -2.83 20.73
N TRP A 124 -20.88 -3.99 21.12
CA TRP A 124 -20.03 -4.10 22.29
C TRP A 124 -18.68 -3.45 22.04
N THR A 125 -18.19 -2.75 23.06
CA THR A 125 -16.83 -2.24 23.12
C THR A 125 -16.09 -3.03 24.19
N TRP A 126 -14.92 -3.56 23.85
CA TRP A 126 -14.08 -4.34 24.75
C TRP A 126 -12.65 -3.84 24.69
N SER A 127 -11.94 -3.90 25.82
CA SER A 127 -10.51 -3.58 25.91
C SER A 127 -9.71 -4.79 26.34
N TRP A 128 -8.56 -5.01 25.70
CA TRP A 128 -7.57 -6.02 26.06
C TRP A 128 -6.32 -5.35 26.61
N ASN A 129 -5.89 -5.79 27.80
CA ASN A 129 -4.77 -5.20 28.53
C ASN A 129 -3.49 -6.07 28.49
N GLY A 130 -3.36 -6.96 27.52
CA GLY A 130 -2.27 -7.96 27.46
C GLY A 130 -2.60 -9.29 28.13
N ALA A 131 -3.67 -9.39 28.93
CA ALA A 131 -3.98 -10.64 29.65
C ALA A 131 -5.48 -11.00 29.71
N THR A 132 -6.38 -10.02 29.73
CA THR A 132 -7.82 -10.27 29.83
C THR A 132 -8.65 -9.24 29.09
N TRP A 133 -9.83 -9.66 28.63
CA TRP A 133 -10.80 -8.75 28.03
C TRP A 133 -11.73 -8.16 29.10
N THR A 134 -11.92 -6.85 29.03
CA THR A 134 -12.89 -6.12 29.85
C THR A 134 -13.93 -5.47 28.95
N GLN A 135 -15.22 -5.74 29.23
CA GLN A 135 -16.29 -5.08 28.50
C GLN A 135 -16.42 -3.65 29.00
N LEU A 136 -16.35 -2.70 28.08
CA LEU A 136 -16.57 -1.28 28.37
C LEU A 136 -18.05 -0.94 28.21
N SER A 137 -18.51 0.07 28.95
CA SER A 137 -19.88 0.60 28.88
C SER A 137 -19.83 2.11 28.65
N PRO A 138 -19.43 2.55 27.45
CA PRO A 138 -19.36 3.97 27.14
C PRO A 138 -20.75 4.61 27.15
N ALA A 139 -20.82 5.90 27.45
CA ALA A 139 -22.08 6.65 27.54
C ALA A 139 -22.82 6.71 26.20
N THR A 140 -22.04 6.71 25.11
CA THR A 140 -22.50 6.71 23.72
C THR A 140 -21.73 5.64 22.96
N SER A 141 -22.39 5.01 21.98
CA SER A 141 -21.80 3.90 21.21
C SER A 141 -22.44 3.84 19.82
N PRO A 142 -21.67 3.48 18.77
CA PRO A 142 -22.25 3.20 17.46
C PRO A 142 -23.29 2.07 17.55
N PRO A 143 -24.33 2.09 16.70
CA PRO A 143 -25.25 0.97 16.53
C PRO A 143 -24.56 -0.37 16.26
N ALA A 144 -25.25 -1.47 16.54
CA ALA A 144 -24.73 -2.83 16.34
C ALA A 144 -24.37 -3.08 14.88
N ARG A 145 -23.13 -3.53 14.64
CA ARG A 145 -22.55 -3.67 13.30
C ARG A 145 -21.33 -4.59 13.27
N TYR A 146 -20.97 -5.04 12.07
CA TYR A 146 -19.75 -5.80 11.79
C TYR A 146 -19.13 -5.34 10.46
N GLY A 147 -17.87 -5.74 10.21
CA GLY A 147 -17.18 -5.40 8.97
C GLY A 147 -16.98 -3.89 8.79
N THR A 148 -16.64 -3.24 9.91
CA THR A 148 -16.28 -1.82 9.99
C THR A 148 -14.81 -1.60 9.67
N ALA A 149 -14.48 -0.39 9.23
CA ALA A 149 -13.10 0.05 9.09
C ALA A 149 -12.76 0.85 10.34
N MET A 150 -11.65 0.50 10.99
CA MET A 150 -11.24 1.14 12.23
C MET A 150 -9.73 1.32 12.26
N ALA A 151 -9.26 2.50 12.66
CA ALA A 151 -7.84 2.81 12.77
C ALA A 151 -7.62 3.92 13.81
N TYR A 152 -6.42 3.97 14.37
CA TYR A 152 -6.00 5.08 15.24
C TYR A 152 -5.49 6.24 14.39
N ASP A 153 -6.02 7.43 14.65
CA ASP A 153 -5.56 8.71 14.12
C ASP A 153 -4.60 9.35 15.14
N PRO A 154 -3.27 9.24 14.93
CA PRO A 154 -2.27 9.80 15.84
C PRO A 154 -2.21 11.32 15.80
N VAL A 155 -2.75 11.99 14.77
CA VAL A 155 -2.76 13.45 14.68
C VAL A 155 -3.77 14.04 15.65
N ASN A 156 -4.95 13.42 15.74
CA ASN A 156 -6.04 13.87 16.60
C ASN A 156 -6.17 13.11 17.92
N GLY A 157 -5.40 12.02 18.09
CA GLY A 157 -5.41 11.19 19.29
C GLY A 157 -6.75 10.48 19.48
N LYS A 158 -7.32 9.94 18.40
CA LYS A 158 -8.64 9.27 18.40
C LYS A 158 -8.58 7.98 17.61
N VAL A 159 -9.32 6.97 18.05
CA VAL A 159 -9.69 5.85 17.16
C VAL A 159 -10.88 6.29 16.31
N VAL A 160 -10.79 6.11 15.00
CA VAL A 160 -11.87 6.42 14.05
C VAL A 160 -12.49 5.11 13.58
N LEU A 161 -13.81 5.08 13.51
CA LEU A 161 -14.61 3.98 12.96
C LEU A 161 -15.51 4.50 11.84
N PHE A 162 -15.58 3.76 10.74
CA PHE A 162 -16.45 4.08 9.61
C PHE A 162 -17.28 2.88 9.14
N GLY A 163 -18.55 3.17 8.83
CA GLY A 163 -19.44 2.28 8.08
C GLY A 163 -19.80 0.97 8.78
N GLY A 164 -19.80 -0.13 8.04
CA GLY A 164 -20.15 -1.47 8.52
C GLY A 164 -21.63 -1.82 8.32
N VAL A 165 -21.99 -3.08 8.57
CA VAL A 165 -23.33 -3.60 8.31
C VAL A 165 -24.00 -4.00 9.62
N GLY A 166 -25.24 -3.56 9.82
CA GLY A 166 -26.11 -4.03 10.90
C GLY A 166 -27.43 -4.60 10.36
N ASP A 167 -28.36 -4.90 11.26
CA ASP A 167 -29.65 -5.53 10.90
C ASP A 167 -30.53 -4.65 10.00
N SER A 168 -30.38 -3.33 10.09
CA SER A 168 -31.09 -2.35 9.27
C SER A 168 -30.41 -2.02 7.93
N GLY A 169 -29.30 -2.69 7.62
CA GLY A 169 -28.50 -2.46 6.41
C GLY A 169 -27.15 -1.81 6.71
N GLY A 170 -26.55 -1.28 5.65
CA GLY A 170 -25.21 -0.71 5.69
C GLY A 170 -25.17 0.74 6.21
N TYR A 171 -24.21 1.03 7.07
CA TYR A 171 -23.96 2.35 7.63
C TYR A 171 -22.90 3.11 6.82
N ARG A 172 -22.95 4.45 6.90
CA ARG A 172 -21.98 5.38 6.30
C ARG A 172 -21.61 6.52 7.26
N ASP A 173 -21.89 6.31 8.54
CA ASP A 173 -21.56 7.23 9.63
C ASP A 173 -20.08 7.09 10.01
N THR A 174 -19.56 8.14 10.64
CA THR A 174 -18.20 8.20 11.19
C THR A 174 -18.31 8.37 12.69
N TRP A 175 -17.54 7.59 13.45
CA TRP A 175 -17.47 7.68 14.89
C TRP A 175 -16.02 7.82 15.35
N THR A 176 -15.80 8.56 16.43
CA THR A 176 -14.49 8.71 17.05
C THR A 176 -14.53 8.28 18.51
N TRP A 177 -13.51 7.55 18.93
CA TRP A 177 -13.29 7.14 20.32
C TRP A 177 -12.15 7.94 20.93
N ASP A 178 -12.33 8.42 22.15
CA ASP A 178 -11.39 9.28 22.87
C ASP A 178 -10.59 8.60 23.99
N GLY A 179 -10.66 7.28 24.09
CA GLY A 179 -10.16 6.51 25.24
C GLY A 179 -11.25 6.12 26.23
N THR A 180 -12.44 6.75 26.16
CA THR A 180 -13.53 6.54 27.14
C THR A 180 -14.93 6.44 26.54
N THR A 181 -15.24 7.20 25.48
CA THR A 181 -16.57 7.21 24.86
C THR A 181 -16.51 7.41 23.35
N TRP A 182 -17.53 6.92 22.65
CA TRP A 182 -17.69 7.14 21.22
C TRP A 182 -18.47 8.41 20.94
N THR A 183 -18.06 9.22 19.97
CA THR A 183 -18.78 10.40 19.50
C THR A 183 -19.06 10.28 18.01
N GLU A 184 -20.32 10.43 17.61
CA GLU A 184 -20.71 10.46 16.19
C GLU A 184 -20.24 11.78 15.57
N GLN A 185 -19.62 11.68 14.41
CA GLN A 185 -19.15 12.82 13.63
C GLN A 185 -20.08 13.08 12.45
N PHE A 186 -20.20 14.35 12.06
CA PHE A 186 -21.07 14.80 10.96
C PHE A 186 -20.24 15.52 9.90
N PRO A 187 -19.34 14.82 9.19
CA PRO A 187 -18.51 15.43 8.16
C PRO A 187 -19.36 15.92 6.99
N ALA A 188 -18.89 16.96 6.30
CA ALA A 188 -19.61 17.57 5.18
C ALA A 188 -19.59 16.66 3.94
N HIS A 189 -18.51 15.89 3.79
CA HIS A 189 -18.32 14.89 2.77
C HIS A 189 -18.24 13.52 3.44
N MET A 190 -18.77 12.50 2.76
CA MET A 190 -18.75 11.14 3.27
C MET A 190 -18.55 10.14 2.13
N PRO A 191 -17.75 9.10 2.38
CA PRO A 191 -17.62 7.98 1.47
C PRO A 191 -18.99 7.30 1.25
N THR A 192 -19.21 6.74 0.06
CA THR A 192 -20.34 5.84 -0.25
C THR A 192 -20.17 4.34 0.10
N PRO A 193 -19.06 3.82 0.68
CA PRO A 193 -18.98 2.43 1.11
C PRO A 193 -19.86 2.21 2.33
N ILE A 194 -20.50 1.04 2.32
CA ILE A 194 -21.39 0.61 3.39
C ILE A 194 -20.82 -0.55 4.21
N ALA A 195 -19.75 -1.17 3.70
CA ALA A 195 -18.89 -2.08 4.47
C ALA A 195 -17.45 -1.83 4.03
N ALA A 196 -16.72 -1.04 4.81
CA ALA A 196 -15.29 -0.86 4.64
C ALA A 196 -14.60 -1.78 5.65
N THR A 197 -13.71 -2.66 5.22
CA THR A 197 -13.06 -3.62 6.13
C THR A 197 -11.70 -3.15 6.62
N SER A 198 -11.19 -2.05 6.08
CA SER A 198 -9.77 -1.72 6.17
C SER A 198 -9.59 -0.22 6.11
N MET A 199 -8.91 0.33 7.12
CA MET A 199 -8.48 1.71 7.21
C MET A 199 -7.11 1.72 7.89
N ALA A 200 -6.21 2.60 7.48
CA ALA A 200 -4.87 2.70 8.05
C ALA A 200 -4.39 4.15 8.01
N TYR A 201 -3.60 4.55 9.01
CA TYR A 201 -2.97 5.86 9.02
C TYR A 201 -1.84 5.94 7.99
N SER A 202 -1.77 7.05 7.27
CA SER A 202 -0.66 7.36 6.37
C SER A 202 0.15 8.53 6.92
N PRO A 203 1.39 8.29 7.39
CA PRO A 203 2.30 9.38 7.77
C PRO A 203 2.63 10.32 6.61
N ALA A 204 2.59 9.79 5.38
CA ALA A 204 2.85 10.54 4.14
C ALA A 204 1.86 11.68 3.89
N THR A 205 0.59 11.49 4.27
CA THR A 205 -0.48 12.49 4.07
C THR A 205 -0.98 13.08 5.38
N GLY A 206 -0.61 12.50 6.54
CA GLY A 206 -1.13 12.89 7.84
C GLY A 206 -2.62 12.61 8.01
N SER A 207 -3.14 11.57 7.35
CA SER A 207 -4.57 11.24 7.31
C SER A 207 -4.81 9.74 7.34
N LEU A 208 -6.02 9.32 7.73
CA LEU A 208 -6.42 7.92 7.59
C LEU A 208 -6.85 7.65 6.16
N ILE A 209 -6.37 6.56 5.57
CA ILE A 209 -6.68 6.15 4.20
C ILE A 209 -7.65 4.98 4.24
N MET A 210 -8.68 5.06 3.41
CA MET A 210 -9.69 4.02 3.27
C MET A 210 -10.00 3.80 1.78
N PRO A 211 -9.56 2.69 1.18
CA PRO A 211 -10.02 2.31 -0.15
C PRO A 211 -11.51 1.94 -0.09
N SER A 212 -12.20 2.05 -1.22
CA SER A 212 -13.60 1.64 -1.30
C SER A 212 -13.77 0.16 -0.96
N GLY A 213 -14.59 -0.10 0.05
CA GLY A 213 -15.08 -1.42 0.39
C GLY A 213 -16.28 -1.84 -0.47
N TRP A 214 -17.26 -2.50 0.15
CA TRP A 214 -18.49 -2.88 -0.53
C TRP A 214 -19.30 -1.63 -0.92
N VAL A 215 -19.48 -1.45 -2.23
CA VAL A 215 -20.25 -0.38 -2.87
C VAL A 215 -21.27 -0.99 -3.81
N SER A 216 -22.43 -0.34 -3.97
CA SER A 216 -23.42 -0.79 -4.96
C SER A 216 -22.85 -0.62 -6.38
N PRO A 217 -23.13 -1.53 -7.33
CA PRO A 217 -22.69 -1.37 -8.72
C PRO A 217 -23.07 0.01 -9.28
N GLY A 218 -22.10 0.72 -9.86
CA GLY A 218 -22.30 2.05 -10.42
C GLY A 218 -22.16 3.23 -9.44
N THR A 219 -21.82 3.01 -8.16
CA THR A 219 -21.68 4.10 -7.16
C THR A 219 -20.28 4.69 -7.00
N GLY A 220 -19.36 4.40 -7.92
CA GLY A 220 -18.01 4.99 -7.96
C GLY A 220 -17.10 4.51 -6.83
N ALA A 221 -16.19 3.59 -7.16
CA ALA A 221 -15.11 3.23 -6.24
C ALA A 221 -14.02 4.32 -6.25
N GLY A 222 -13.34 4.45 -5.12
CA GLY A 222 -12.23 5.39 -4.94
C GLY A 222 -11.55 5.25 -3.58
N THR A 223 -10.43 5.93 -3.43
CA THR A 223 -9.67 5.97 -2.18
C THR A 223 -10.02 7.24 -1.44
N TRP A 224 -10.47 7.14 -0.20
CA TRP A 224 -10.87 8.26 0.64
C TRP A 224 -9.83 8.51 1.73
N SER A 225 -9.66 9.77 2.11
CA SER A 225 -8.84 10.16 3.25
C SER A 225 -9.66 10.91 4.29
N TRP A 226 -9.40 10.65 5.56
CA TRP A 226 -9.95 11.38 6.70
C TRP A 226 -8.87 12.25 7.35
N ASP A 227 -9.11 13.56 7.42
CA ASP A 227 -8.15 14.53 7.96
C ASP A 227 -8.30 14.84 9.46
N GLY A 228 -9.21 14.15 10.15
CA GLY A 228 -9.61 14.45 11.52
C GLY A 228 -11.00 15.09 11.62
N SER A 229 -11.53 15.61 10.52
CA SER A 229 -12.78 16.36 10.51
C SER A 229 -13.70 16.08 9.31
N ASP A 230 -13.13 15.84 8.13
CA ASP A 230 -13.89 15.61 6.91
C ASP A 230 -13.24 14.53 6.04
N TRP A 231 -14.04 13.93 5.15
CA TRP A 231 -13.56 12.96 4.18
C TRP A 231 -13.30 13.61 2.82
N SER A 232 -12.15 13.33 2.21
CA SER A 232 -11.87 13.75 0.84
C SER A 232 -11.57 12.56 -0.06
N LEU A 233 -12.14 12.57 -1.27
CA LEU A 233 -11.77 11.61 -2.30
C LEU A 233 -10.37 11.94 -2.81
N LEU A 234 -9.43 11.01 -2.69
CA LEU A 234 -8.06 11.18 -3.16
C LEU A 234 -7.94 10.91 -4.65
N SER A 235 -7.19 11.78 -5.33
CA SER A 235 -6.69 11.54 -6.67
C SER A 235 -5.41 10.70 -6.58
N THR A 236 -5.47 9.43 -6.98
CA THR A 236 -4.32 8.53 -7.00
C THR A 236 -3.88 8.23 -8.43
N PHE A 237 -2.57 8.00 -8.65
CA PHE A 237 -2.04 7.62 -9.96
C PHE A 237 -2.56 6.25 -10.43
N ALA A 238 -2.76 5.35 -9.47
CA ALA A 238 -3.44 4.08 -9.65
C ALA A 238 -4.30 3.82 -8.40
N SER A 239 -5.41 3.13 -8.59
CA SER A 239 -6.30 2.72 -7.49
C SER A 239 -6.45 1.20 -7.53
N PRO A 240 -6.45 0.53 -6.37
CA PRO A 240 -6.81 -0.88 -6.33
C PRO A 240 -8.25 -1.05 -6.85
N PRO A 241 -8.55 -2.15 -7.57
CA PRO A 241 -9.92 -2.55 -7.82
C PRO A 241 -10.74 -2.60 -6.53
N ALA A 242 -12.03 -2.29 -6.64
CA ALA A 242 -12.97 -2.39 -5.52
C ALA A 242 -12.95 -3.81 -4.94
N ARG A 243 -12.76 -3.89 -3.63
CA ARG A 243 -12.56 -5.15 -2.92
C ARG A 243 -13.11 -5.05 -1.50
N PHE A 244 -13.55 -6.18 -0.96
CA PHE A 244 -13.96 -6.29 0.44
C PHE A 244 -13.17 -7.37 1.15
N SER A 245 -13.10 -7.30 2.47
CA SER A 245 -12.31 -8.22 3.30
C SER A 245 -10.82 -8.23 2.97
N ALA A 246 -10.31 -7.15 2.37
CA ALA A 246 -8.89 -6.96 2.15
C ALA A 246 -8.20 -6.61 3.47
N ALA A 247 -6.96 -7.04 3.62
CA ALA A 247 -6.15 -6.67 4.76
C ALA A 247 -5.35 -5.41 4.42
N MET A 248 -5.38 -4.40 5.30
CA MET A 248 -4.64 -3.16 5.09
C MET A 248 -4.00 -2.69 6.38
N GLN A 249 -2.73 -2.31 6.33
CA GLN A 249 -1.98 -1.87 7.51
C GLN A 249 -0.81 -0.95 7.12
N LEU A 250 -0.44 -0.02 8.01
CA LEU A 250 0.79 0.77 7.89
C LEU A 250 2.01 -0.10 8.20
N ASP A 251 2.95 -0.15 7.27
CA ASP A 251 4.33 -0.59 7.52
C ASP A 251 5.10 0.61 8.06
N GLU A 252 5.37 0.58 9.36
CA GLU A 252 6.01 1.71 10.05
C GLU A 252 7.48 1.86 9.66
N THR A 253 8.12 0.80 9.16
CA THR A 253 9.51 0.84 8.70
C THR A 253 9.63 1.63 7.41
N SER A 254 8.74 1.39 6.45
CA SER A 254 8.74 2.09 5.15
C SER A 254 7.89 3.36 5.12
N GLY A 255 6.98 3.52 6.09
CA GLY A 255 5.96 4.58 6.11
C GLY A 255 4.87 4.40 5.04
N LYS A 256 4.81 3.23 4.39
CA LYS A 256 3.82 2.90 3.37
C LYS A 256 2.69 2.08 3.97
N ILE A 257 1.47 2.27 3.48
CA ILE A 257 0.35 1.38 3.75
C ILE A 257 0.43 0.22 2.77
N LEU A 258 0.37 -1.01 3.28
CA LEU A 258 0.22 -2.23 2.50
C LEU A 258 -1.27 -2.61 2.44
N LEU A 259 -1.76 -2.95 1.25
CA LEU A 259 -3.08 -3.52 1.03
C LEU A 259 -2.90 -4.86 0.31
N PHE A 260 -3.41 -5.93 0.90
CA PHE A 260 -3.29 -7.29 0.35
C PHE A 260 -4.65 -7.97 0.22
N GLY A 261 -4.81 -8.62 -0.92
CA GLY A 261 -5.88 -9.54 -1.21
C GLY A 261 -7.29 -8.98 -1.07
N GLY A 262 -8.21 -9.75 -0.52
CA GLY A 262 -9.64 -9.45 -0.49
C GLY A 262 -10.41 -10.10 -1.65
N LEU A 263 -11.69 -9.79 -1.74
CA LEU A 263 -12.61 -10.38 -2.72
C LEU A 263 -13.22 -9.30 -3.61
N THR A 264 -13.35 -9.59 -4.89
CA THR A 264 -14.18 -8.81 -5.82
C THR A 264 -15.67 -9.12 -5.64
N PHE A 265 -16.54 -8.30 -6.20
CA PHE A 265 -18.00 -8.46 -6.04
C PHE A 265 -18.55 -9.77 -6.60
N ASP A 266 -17.93 -10.31 -7.64
CA ASP A 266 -18.26 -11.63 -8.23
C ASP A 266 -17.68 -12.81 -7.42
N GLY A 267 -16.93 -12.53 -6.35
CA GLY A 267 -16.41 -13.53 -5.42
C GLY A 267 -14.99 -14.01 -5.73
N SER A 268 -14.32 -13.47 -6.76
CA SER A 268 -12.94 -13.83 -7.04
C SER A 268 -11.98 -13.32 -5.96
N ALA A 269 -11.07 -14.20 -5.54
CA ALA A 269 -10.02 -13.86 -4.58
C ALA A 269 -8.90 -13.09 -5.27
N LEU A 270 -8.47 -12.01 -4.62
CA LEU A 270 -7.34 -11.21 -5.04
C LEU A 270 -6.12 -11.64 -4.22
N GLY A 271 -4.97 -11.79 -4.88
CA GLY A 271 -3.68 -12.10 -4.26
C GLY A 271 -2.61 -11.06 -4.60
N ASP A 272 -3.04 -9.91 -5.13
CA ASP A 272 -2.19 -8.79 -5.44
C ASP A 272 -1.84 -7.98 -4.18
N THR A 273 -0.70 -7.32 -4.23
CA THR A 273 -0.20 -6.42 -3.19
C THR A 273 -0.19 -5.00 -3.75
N TRP A 274 -0.79 -4.07 -3.02
CA TRP A 274 -0.77 -2.64 -3.31
C TRP A 274 -0.06 -1.90 -2.18
N THR A 275 0.67 -0.85 -2.52
CA THR A 275 1.21 0.08 -1.52
C THR A 275 0.67 1.49 -1.73
N PHE A 276 0.48 2.22 -0.64
CA PHE A 276 0.11 3.64 -0.64
C PHE A 276 1.08 4.43 0.23
N GLY A 277 1.62 5.52 -0.28
CA GLY A 277 2.53 6.40 0.45
C GLY A 277 3.00 7.56 -0.42
N THR A 278 3.91 8.38 0.10
CA THR A 278 4.59 9.37 -0.75
C THR A 278 5.41 8.62 -1.79
N GLN A 279 5.10 8.86 -3.05
CA GLN A 279 5.97 8.50 -4.16
C GLN A 279 7.36 9.11 -3.89
N ASN A 280 8.39 8.27 -3.84
CA ASN A 280 9.75 8.79 -4.00
C ASN A 280 9.75 9.47 -5.36
N ASN A 281 9.96 10.79 -5.38
CA ASN A 281 9.95 11.65 -6.56
C ASN A 281 11.15 11.31 -7.46
N GLN A 282 11.13 10.10 -8.03
CA GLN A 282 12.18 9.54 -8.84
C GLN A 282 11.82 9.83 -10.29
N ALA A 283 12.66 10.63 -10.92
CA ALA A 283 12.49 10.99 -12.32
C ALA A 283 12.48 9.73 -13.20
N PRO A 284 11.71 9.74 -14.32
CA PRO A 284 11.80 8.69 -15.32
C PRO A 284 13.22 8.63 -15.91
N THR A 285 13.56 7.52 -16.55
CA THR A 285 14.90 7.34 -17.16
C THR A 285 14.81 7.49 -18.67
N ALA A 286 15.74 8.24 -19.26
CA ALA A 286 15.99 8.28 -20.70
C ALA A 286 17.37 7.65 -20.99
N THR A 287 17.50 6.96 -22.11
CA THR A 287 18.76 6.36 -22.56
C THR A 287 18.95 6.52 -24.06
N ILE A 288 20.14 6.94 -24.48
CA ILE A 288 20.56 6.95 -25.89
C ILE A 288 21.47 5.72 -26.08
N SER A 289 21.05 4.78 -26.91
CA SER A 289 21.79 3.54 -27.17
C SER A 289 22.78 3.67 -28.33
N ASP A 290 22.47 4.56 -29.29
CA ASP A 290 23.31 4.84 -30.46
C ASP A 290 22.93 6.22 -31.02
N PRO A 291 23.88 7.07 -31.43
CA PRO A 291 25.33 6.85 -31.37
C PRO A 291 25.94 7.09 -29.98
N PRO A 292 27.17 6.59 -29.73
CA PRO A 292 27.95 6.92 -28.55
C PRO A 292 28.28 8.41 -28.45
N ASP A 293 28.52 8.86 -27.22
CA ASP A 293 28.97 10.22 -26.92
C ASP A 293 30.37 10.52 -27.48
N GLY A 294 30.58 11.77 -27.92
CA GLY A 294 31.88 12.30 -28.31
C GLY A 294 32.35 11.97 -29.73
N LEU A 295 31.48 11.49 -30.62
CA LEU A 295 31.84 11.16 -32.00
C LEU A 295 31.93 12.40 -32.91
N THR A 296 32.57 12.22 -34.07
CA THR A 296 32.71 13.25 -35.11
C THR A 296 32.09 12.78 -36.42
N TYR A 297 31.25 13.61 -37.01
CA TYR A 297 30.54 13.37 -38.26
C TYR A 297 30.91 14.39 -39.33
N ARG A 298 30.59 14.09 -40.59
CA ARG A 298 30.77 15.05 -41.69
C ARG A 298 29.53 15.92 -41.83
N LEU A 299 29.76 17.14 -42.32
CA LEU A 299 28.69 18.07 -42.69
C LEU A 299 27.71 17.39 -43.68
N GLY A 300 26.45 17.26 -43.27
CA GLY A 300 25.38 16.65 -44.06
C GLY A 300 25.23 15.13 -43.92
N ASP A 301 25.96 14.46 -43.02
CA ASP A 301 25.76 13.04 -42.73
C ASP A 301 24.36 12.78 -42.14
N VAL A 302 23.70 11.72 -42.60
CA VAL A 302 22.43 11.26 -42.00
C VAL A 302 22.75 10.25 -40.91
N VAL A 303 22.65 10.68 -39.65
CA VAL A 303 23.00 9.86 -38.48
C VAL A 303 21.74 9.60 -37.65
N PRO A 304 21.17 8.39 -37.68
CA PRO A 304 20.06 8.00 -36.83
C PRO A 304 20.46 8.02 -35.34
N VAL A 305 19.50 8.34 -34.49
CA VAL A 305 19.63 8.21 -33.04
C VAL A 305 18.62 7.18 -32.55
N HIS A 306 19.10 6.15 -31.87
CA HIS A 306 18.28 5.17 -31.19
C HIS A 306 18.27 5.45 -29.70
N PHE A 307 17.07 5.63 -29.15
CA PHE A 307 16.87 5.94 -27.75
C PHE A 307 15.59 5.29 -27.22
N SER A 308 15.53 5.17 -25.91
CA SER A 308 14.37 4.64 -25.18
C SER A 308 14.21 5.36 -23.86
N CYS A 309 13.00 5.29 -23.31
CA CYS A 309 12.69 5.79 -21.98
C CYS A 309 11.94 4.73 -21.19
N SER A 310 12.08 4.76 -19.87
CA SER A 310 11.29 3.95 -18.94
C SER A 310 10.75 4.82 -17.82
N ALA A 311 9.51 4.53 -17.40
CA ALA A 311 9.01 5.07 -16.14
C ALA A 311 9.90 4.60 -14.98
N ALA A 312 9.92 5.35 -13.88
CA ALA A 312 10.54 4.84 -12.65
C ALA A 312 9.79 3.57 -12.18
N PRO A 313 10.45 2.63 -11.50
CA PRO A 313 9.83 1.35 -11.08
C PRO A 313 8.49 1.49 -10.33
N ASP A 314 8.35 2.55 -9.52
CA ASP A 314 7.11 2.90 -8.81
C ASP A 314 6.46 4.18 -9.34
N GLY A 315 7.01 4.80 -10.39
CA GLY A 315 6.61 6.12 -10.87
C GLY A 315 5.38 6.10 -11.77
N PRO A 316 4.75 7.27 -11.98
CA PRO A 316 3.64 7.37 -12.92
C PRO A 316 4.08 6.98 -14.35
N PRO A 317 3.13 6.54 -15.20
CA PRO A 317 3.45 6.17 -16.56
C PRO A 317 4.04 7.36 -17.33
N LEU A 318 4.85 7.05 -18.34
CA LEU A 318 5.40 8.03 -19.25
C LEU A 318 4.29 8.67 -20.09
N THR A 319 4.33 9.99 -20.19
CA THR A 319 3.54 10.76 -21.14
C THR A 319 4.27 10.94 -22.46
N SER A 320 5.61 11.03 -22.44
CA SER A 320 6.40 11.18 -23.66
C SER A 320 7.85 10.73 -23.50
N CYS A 321 8.50 10.43 -24.63
CA CYS A 321 9.94 10.18 -24.75
C CYS A 321 10.45 10.87 -26.01
N ILE A 322 10.92 12.12 -25.88
CA ILE A 322 11.14 13.01 -27.03
C ILE A 322 12.62 13.35 -27.18
N GLY A 323 13.16 13.15 -28.37
CA GLY A 323 14.47 13.64 -28.81
C GLY A 323 14.45 15.15 -29.11
N SER A 324 15.60 15.80 -29.03
CA SER A 324 15.74 17.24 -29.30
C SER A 324 15.36 17.65 -30.74
N ASP A 325 15.28 16.69 -31.66
CA ASP A 325 14.78 16.83 -33.02
C ASP A 325 13.25 16.72 -33.14
N GLY A 326 12.55 16.43 -32.04
CA GLY A 326 11.12 16.19 -31.98
C GLY A 326 10.69 14.75 -32.27
N ALA A 327 11.62 13.82 -32.48
CA ALA A 327 11.27 12.41 -32.64
C ALA A 327 10.75 11.84 -31.31
N ASP A 328 9.64 11.10 -31.37
CA ASP A 328 9.05 10.42 -30.21
C ASP A 328 9.26 8.92 -30.33
N SER A 329 9.98 8.30 -29.40
CA SER A 329 10.26 6.86 -29.46
C SER A 329 9.01 5.98 -29.35
N GLN A 330 7.87 6.54 -28.92
CA GLN A 330 6.58 5.85 -28.89
C GLN A 330 5.88 5.83 -30.25
N VAL A 331 6.28 6.69 -31.19
CA VAL A 331 5.65 6.85 -32.52
C VAL A 331 6.61 6.48 -33.65
N VAL A 332 7.88 6.82 -33.51
CA VAL A 332 8.93 6.64 -34.51
C VAL A 332 10.13 5.92 -33.89
N THR A 333 10.76 5.02 -34.64
CA THR A 333 11.81 4.13 -34.10
C THR A 333 13.18 4.77 -33.88
N SER A 334 13.38 6.01 -34.34
CA SER A 334 14.67 6.71 -34.27
C SER A 334 14.54 8.20 -34.57
N GLY A 335 15.38 9.02 -33.93
CA GLY A 335 15.61 10.43 -34.26
C GLY A 335 16.79 10.61 -35.22
N LEU A 336 17.19 11.86 -35.46
CA LEU A 336 18.31 12.25 -36.32
C LEU A 336 19.17 13.33 -35.66
N LEU A 337 20.49 13.19 -35.75
CA LEU A 337 21.42 14.28 -35.38
C LEU A 337 21.35 15.43 -36.39
N ASP A 338 21.47 16.66 -35.91
CA ASP A 338 21.69 17.82 -36.77
C ASP A 338 23.16 17.88 -37.20
N THR A 339 23.42 17.57 -38.46
CA THR A 339 24.74 17.69 -39.10
C THR A 339 24.78 18.81 -40.15
N SER A 340 23.82 19.73 -40.14
CA SER A 340 23.66 20.77 -41.16
C SER A 340 24.64 21.94 -41.03
N SER A 341 25.32 22.06 -39.89
CA SER A 341 26.28 23.12 -39.61
C SER A 341 27.53 22.58 -38.89
N LEU A 342 28.66 23.27 -39.06
CA LEU A 342 29.96 22.86 -38.50
C LEU A 342 30.08 23.24 -37.03
N GLY A 343 30.85 22.44 -36.28
CA GLY A 343 31.20 22.70 -34.89
C GLY A 343 30.60 21.72 -33.90
N ALA A 344 30.56 22.14 -32.64
CA ALA A 344 30.06 21.34 -31.53
C ALA A 344 28.53 21.36 -31.49
N HIS A 345 27.93 20.20 -31.28
CA HIS A 345 26.49 20.00 -31.17
C HIS A 345 26.17 19.05 -30.03
N ASP A 346 24.95 19.17 -29.52
CA ASP A 346 24.40 18.29 -28.50
C ASP A 346 23.07 17.71 -28.98
N TYR A 347 22.79 16.48 -28.58
CA TYR A 347 21.50 15.84 -28.76
C TYR A 347 21.02 15.31 -27.41
N SER A 348 19.76 15.58 -27.08
CA SER A 348 19.17 15.16 -25.81
C SER A 348 17.85 14.43 -26.01
N VAL A 349 17.56 13.48 -25.13
CA VAL A 349 16.29 12.78 -25.05
C VAL A 349 15.69 13.05 -23.69
N THR A 350 14.44 13.49 -23.65
CA THR A 350 13.71 13.77 -22.41
C THR A 350 12.53 12.81 -22.27
N ALA A 351 12.57 12.00 -21.22
CA ALA A 351 11.44 11.24 -20.73
C ALA A 351 10.58 12.16 -19.86
N THR A 352 9.27 12.22 -20.08
CA THR A 352 8.33 12.97 -19.24
C THR A 352 7.28 12.02 -18.68
N ALA A 353 7.11 12.02 -17.37
CA ALA A 353 6.08 11.26 -16.68
C ALA A 353 4.79 12.09 -16.51
N THR A 354 3.68 11.41 -16.20
CA THR A 354 2.34 12.03 -16.13
C THR A 354 2.19 13.06 -15.01
N ASP A 355 3.05 13.00 -13.99
CA ASP A 355 3.17 14.01 -12.93
C ASP A 355 4.04 15.22 -13.32
N GLY A 356 4.58 15.24 -14.53
CA GLY A 356 5.44 16.30 -15.05
C GLY A 356 6.92 16.13 -14.70
N GLN A 357 7.32 15.07 -13.99
CA GLN A 357 8.74 14.80 -13.75
C GLN A 357 9.45 14.42 -15.05
N THR A 358 10.71 14.84 -15.18
CA THR A 358 11.52 14.60 -16.37
C THR A 358 12.86 13.97 -16.04
N GLY A 359 13.31 13.04 -16.88
CA GLY A 359 14.70 12.58 -16.91
C GLY A 359 15.28 12.69 -18.30
N THR A 360 16.55 13.08 -18.38
CA THR A 360 17.20 13.42 -19.64
C THR A 360 18.49 12.63 -19.81
N ALA A 361 18.72 12.13 -21.02
CA ALA A 361 20.02 11.65 -21.49
C ALA A 361 20.52 12.58 -22.59
N GLY A 362 21.83 12.78 -22.66
CA GLY A 362 22.45 13.62 -23.68
C GLY A 362 23.74 13.03 -24.21
N ILE A 363 24.05 13.35 -25.46
CA ILE A 363 25.35 13.12 -26.09
C ILE A 363 25.81 14.41 -26.76
N SER A 364 27.12 14.60 -26.83
CA SER A 364 27.79 15.68 -27.55
C SER A 364 28.53 15.10 -28.76
N TYR A 365 28.59 15.85 -29.86
CA TYR A 365 29.29 15.44 -31.07
C TYR A 365 29.88 16.64 -31.82
N GLN A 366 30.79 16.35 -32.77
CA GLN A 366 31.41 17.36 -33.63
C GLN A 366 31.02 17.15 -35.09
N VAL A 367 30.85 18.23 -35.85
CA VAL A 367 30.58 18.21 -37.28
C VAL A 367 31.67 18.95 -38.04
N ASP A 368 32.41 18.22 -38.88
CA ASP A 368 33.55 18.72 -39.64
C ASP A 368 33.35 18.62 -41.16
N ARG A 369 34.13 19.39 -41.94
CA ARG A 369 34.14 19.28 -43.41
C ARG A 369 34.88 18.04 -43.91
N TYR A 370 35.78 17.47 -43.10
CA TYR A 370 36.66 16.36 -43.44
C TYR A 370 36.87 15.46 -42.22
N MET A 371 36.69 14.14 -42.35
CA MET A 371 37.05 13.22 -41.26
C MET A 371 38.58 13.18 -41.11
N THR A 372 39.09 13.74 -40.03
CA THR A 372 40.51 13.63 -39.69
C THR A 372 40.79 12.22 -39.18
N THR A 373 41.37 11.34 -40.02
CA THR A 373 41.85 10.03 -39.57
C THR A 373 43.11 10.23 -38.73
N VAL A 374 43.00 10.25 -37.40
CA VAL A 374 44.19 10.28 -36.53
C VAL A 374 44.81 8.88 -36.50
N PHE A 375 45.79 8.63 -37.37
CA PHE A 375 46.70 7.50 -37.20
C PHE A 375 47.69 7.81 -36.07
N ALA A 376 47.50 7.22 -34.90
CA ALA A 376 48.52 7.24 -33.85
C ALA A 376 49.70 6.33 -34.24
N HIS A 377 50.71 6.88 -34.91
CA HIS A 377 52.02 6.23 -35.05
C HIS A 377 52.93 6.64 -33.88
N SER A 378 53.04 5.76 -32.88
CA SER A 378 54.10 5.81 -31.87
C SER A 378 55.41 5.30 -32.50
N VAL A 379 56.27 6.20 -32.97
CA VAL A 379 57.68 5.89 -33.24
C VAL A 379 58.50 6.28 -32.01
N LYS A 380 58.88 5.28 -31.20
CA LYS A 380 59.92 5.45 -30.18
C LYS A 380 61.29 5.53 -30.89
N SER A 381 61.91 6.70 -30.86
CA SER A 381 63.33 6.85 -31.13
C SER A 381 64.09 6.75 -29.80
N SER A 382 64.80 5.64 -29.59
CA SER A 382 65.86 5.56 -28.57
C SER A 382 67.20 5.76 -29.28
N ALA A 383 67.79 6.93 -29.11
CA ALA A 383 69.20 7.15 -29.39
C ALA A 383 70.01 6.91 -28.11
N VAL A 384 70.94 5.96 -28.20
CA VAL A 384 72.01 5.66 -27.25
C VAL A 384 73.06 6.78 -27.29
N LEU A 385 73.67 7.10 -26.14
CA LEU A 385 75.14 7.24 -25.95
C LEU A 385 75.46 7.83 -24.56
N GLY A 386 76.41 7.21 -23.86
CA GLY A 386 77.04 7.71 -22.63
C GLY A 386 77.41 6.59 -21.68
#